data_AF-A0A2N8EMG2-F1
#
_entry.id   AF-A0A2N8EMG2-F1
#
_cell.length_a   1.000
_cell.length_b   1.000
_cell.length_c   1.000
_cell.angle_alpha   90.00
_cell.angle_beta   90.00
_cell.angle_gamma   90.00
#
_symmetry.space_group_name_H-M   'P 1'
#
loop_
_entity.id
_entity.type
_entity.pdbx_description
1 polymer ?
#
loop_
_entity_poly.entity_id
_entity_poly.type
_entity_poly.pdbx_seq_one_letter_code
_entity_poly.pdbx_strand_id
1 'polypeptide(L)'
;MTRIAPISLEHATDATRPLLEGVQKKIGFLPNVFKVLAHAPAVLASYLQNSAALGKTSLSATEKEAVSLATSQVNGCDYCLAAHTLFAGKAGLSKQDILSARHGELNAIATLARQITESRGHLTVEQIAAARAAGIDDGKIIEVIAHVASQTLTNYLNNAVLTDIDFPAIDA
;
A
#
# COMPACT_ATOMS: atom_id res chain seq x y z
N MET A 1 -15.96 -12.28 -9.30
CA MET A 1 -15.94 -11.40 -10.49
C MET A 1 -15.80 -9.97 -10.01
N THR A 2 -14.96 -9.17 -10.68
CA THR A 2 -14.86 -7.74 -10.40
C THR A 2 -16.22 -7.05 -10.50
N ARG A 3 -16.48 -6.12 -9.59
CA ARG A 3 -17.72 -5.33 -9.48
C ARG A 3 -17.63 -4.00 -10.24
N ILE A 4 -16.42 -3.51 -10.49
CA ILE A 4 -16.15 -2.34 -11.34
C ILE A 4 -15.09 -2.75 -12.35
N ALA A 5 -15.46 -2.76 -13.63
CA ALA A 5 -14.56 -3.17 -14.71
C ALA A 5 -13.39 -2.16 -14.84
N PRO A 6 -12.13 -2.61 -14.98
CA PRO A 6 -10.99 -1.73 -15.18
C PRO A 6 -11.09 -0.99 -16.52
N ILE A 7 -10.75 0.31 -16.54
CA ILE A 7 -10.67 1.09 -17.79
C ILE A 7 -9.38 0.71 -18.54
N SER A 8 -9.49 0.29 -19.80
CA SER A 8 -8.33 0.11 -20.67
C SER A 8 -7.77 1.46 -21.13
N LEU A 9 -6.48 1.52 -21.46
CA LEU A 9 -5.86 2.73 -22.00
C LEU A 9 -6.57 3.25 -23.26
N GLU A 10 -7.07 2.35 -24.10
CA GLU A 10 -7.85 2.69 -25.30
C GLU A 10 -9.09 3.51 -24.96
N HIS A 11 -9.83 3.12 -23.93
CA HIS A 11 -11.06 3.76 -23.48
C HIS A 11 -10.85 4.85 -22.41
N ALA A 12 -9.59 5.17 -22.08
CA ALA A 12 -9.28 6.21 -21.12
C ALA A 12 -9.56 7.60 -21.71
N THR A 13 -10.22 8.45 -20.91
CA THR A 13 -10.47 9.86 -21.21
C THR A 13 -9.16 10.65 -21.31
N ASP A 14 -9.19 11.82 -21.93
CA ASP A 14 -8.04 12.73 -22.00
C ASP A 14 -7.50 13.12 -20.61
N ALA A 15 -8.36 13.14 -19.59
CA ALA A 15 -7.97 13.45 -18.22
C ALA A 15 -7.21 12.30 -17.52
N THR A 16 -7.48 11.03 -17.88
CA THR A 16 -6.93 9.85 -17.19
C THR A 16 -5.82 9.16 -17.96
N ARG A 17 -5.85 9.22 -19.29
CA ARG A 17 -4.85 8.59 -20.15
C ARG A 17 -3.41 8.98 -19.78
N PRO A 18 -3.06 10.27 -19.59
CA PRO A 18 -1.67 10.64 -19.25
C PRO A 18 -1.23 10.09 -17.88
N LEU A 19 -2.17 9.99 -16.92
CA LEU A 19 -1.89 9.43 -15.60
C LEU A 19 -1.59 7.93 -15.68
N LEU A 20 -2.39 7.18 -16.45
CA LEU A 20 -2.21 5.74 -16.65
C LEU A 20 -0.92 5.43 -17.44
N GLU A 21 -0.62 6.21 -18.48
CA GLU A 21 0.64 6.09 -19.24
C GLU A 21 1.85 6.35 -18.34
N GLY A 22 1.77 7.36 -17.46
CA GLY A 22 2.81 7.65 -16.47
C GLY A 22 3.05 6.48 -15.50
N VAL A 23 1.97 5.83 -15.03
CA VAL A 23 2.05 4.61 -14.22
C VAL A 23 2.73 3.49 -14.99
N GLN A 24 2.28 3.20 -16.21
CA GLN A 24 2.83 2.13 -17.04
C GLN A 24 4.33 2.34 -17.30
N LYS A 25 4.73 3.57 -17.62
CA LYS A 25 6.13 3.93 -17.84
C LYS A 25 6.99 3.73 -16.59
N LYS A 26 6.48 4.06 -15.41
CA LYS A 26 7.22 3.97 -14.14
C LYS A 26 7.34 2.52 -13.63
N ILE A 27 6.27 1.73 -13.75
CA ILE A 27 6.20 0.37 -13.17
C ILE A 27 6.60 -0.71 -14.20
N GLY A 28 6.49 -0.41 -15.50
CA GLY A 28 6.74 -1.33 -16.61
C GLY A 28 5.49 -2.08 -17.09
N PHE A 29 4.39 -1.99 -16.35
CA PHE A 29 3.06 -2.46 -16.74
C PHE A 29 1.99 -1.61 -16.03
N LEU A 30 0.72 -1.78 -16.40
CA LEU A 30 -0.39 -1.02 -15.83
C LEU A 30 -1.25 -1.91 -14.91
N PRO A 31 -1.09 -1.84 -13.58
CA PRO A 31 -1.89 -2.62 -12.65
C PRO A 31 -3.38 -2.26 -12.67
N ASN A 32 -4.24 -3.25 -12.48
CA ASN A 32 -5.69 -3.11 -12.49
C ASN A 32 -6.21 -2.10 -11.47
N VAL A 33 -5.60 -1.95 -10.29
CA VAL A 33 -6.00 -0.94 -9.30
C VAL A 33 -5.99 0.49 -9.88
N PHE A 34 -5.02 0.82 -10.73
CA PHE A 34 -4.95 2.15 -11.36
C PHE A 34 -6.03 2.32 -12.44
N LYS A 35 -6.33 1.25 -13.18
CA LYS A 35 -7.42 1.23 -14.17
C LYS A 35 -8.80 1.36 -13.51
N VAL A 36 -8.96 0.84 -12.30
CA VAL A 36 -10.18 1.02 -11.49
C VAL A 36 -10.25 2.45 -10.95
N LEU A 37 -9.15 2.98 -10.39
CA LEU A 37 -9.07 4.39 -9.95
C LEU A 37 -9.38 5.37 -11.08
N ALA A 38 -9.08 5.02 -12.33
CA ALA A 38 -9.34 5.87 -13.50
C ALA A 38 -10.83 6.18 -13.75
N HIS A 39 -11.77 5.46 -13.12
CA HIS A 39 -13.18 5.86 -13.11
C HIS A 39 -13.40 7.23 -12.43
N ALA A 40 -12.49 7.63 -11.54
CA ALA A 40 -12.50 8.91 -10.87
C ALA A 40 -11.15 9.63 -11.08
N PRO A 41 -10.99 10.43 -12.16
CA PRO A 41 -9.73 11.05 -12.53
C PRO A 41 -9.06 11.85 -11.40
N ALA A 42 -9.87 12.60 -10.63
CA ALA A 42 -9.39 13.38 -9.49
C ALA A 42 -8.82 12.49 -8.37
N VAL A 43 -9.44 11.33 -8.12
CA VAL A 43 -8.98 10.36 -7.11
C VAL A 43 -7.69 9.69 -7.58
N LEU A 44 -7.60 9.28 -8.85
CA LEU A 44 -6.36 8.75 -9.43
C LEU A 44 -5.21 9.76 -9.32
N ALA A 45 -5.46 11.01 -9.72
CA ALA A 45 -4.46 12.08 -9.63
C ALA A 45 -4.01 12.31 -8.18
N SER A 46 -4.96 12.41 -7.24
CA SER A 46 -4.65 12.58 -5.81
C SER A 46 -3.84 11.40 -5.26
N TYR A 47 -4.20 10.16 -5.60
CA TYR A 47 -3.47 8.97 -5.16
C TYR A 47 -2.04 8.96 -5.70
N LEU A 48 -1.84 9.28 -6.97
CA LEU A 48 -0.51 9.32 -7.59
C LEU A 48 0.38 10.42 -6.99
N GLN A 49 -0.19 11.60 -6.76
CA GLN A 49 0.53 12.69 -6.09
C GLN A 49 0.91 12.31 -4.65
N ASN A 50 -0.03 11.73 -3.91
CA ASN A 50 0.22 11.24 -2.56
C ASN A 50 1.30 10.16 -2.54
N SER A 51 1.22 9.16 -3.42
CA SER A 51 2.22 8.11 -3.56
C SER A 51 3.62 8.67 -3.89
N ALA A 52 3.69 9.68 -4.76
CA ALA A 52 4.95 10.35 -5.07
C ALA A 52 5.52 11.14 -3.89
N ALA A 53 4.66 11.78 -3.08
CA ALA A 53 5.06 12.47 -1.86
C ALA A 53 5.54 11.48 -0.79
N LEU A 54 4.76 10.42 -0.54
CA LEU A 54 5.11 9.33 0.37
C LEU A 54 6.40 8.61 -0.05
N GLY A 55 6.72 8.55 -1.34
CA GLY A 55 8.00 8.02 -1.81
C GLY A 55 9.23 8.77 -1.26
N LYS A 56 9.07 10.04 -0.86
CA LYS A 56 10.13 10.93 -0.36
C LYS A 56 10.25 10.95 1.16
N THR A 57 9.43 10.19 1.88
CA THR A 57 9.52 10.04 3.34
C THR A 57 10.85 9.40 3.74
N SER A 58 11.21 9.57 5.02
CA SER A 58 12.45 9.06 5.60
C SER A 58 12.50 7.53 5.71
N LEU A 59 11.35 6.86 5.60
CA LEU A 59 11.28 5.40 5.58
C LEU A 59 12.04 4.81 4.38
N SER A 60 12.85 3.80 4.65
CA SER A 60 13.50 2.97 3.63
C SER A 60 12.47 2.24 2.77
N ALA A 61 12.90 1.71 1.62
CA ALA A 61 12.02 0.96 0.73
C ALA A 61 11.42 -0.27 1.44
N THR A 62 12.21 -0.98 2.25
CA THR A 62 11.74 -2.14 3.01
C THR A 62 10.80 -1.76 4.14
N GLU A 63 11.00 -0.62 4.81
CA GLU A 63 10.04 -0.11 5.81
C GLU A 63 8.69 0.30 5.17
N LYS A 64 8.70 0.90 3.97
CA LYS A 64 7.48 1.27 3.23
C LYS A 64 6.66 0.05 2.82
N GLU A 65 7.31 -1.00 2.31
CA GLU A 65 6.67 -2.29 2.05
C GLU A 65 6.25 -2.98 3.36
N ALA A 66 7.04 -2.79 4.42
CA ALA A 66 6.74 -3.02 5.83
C ALA A 66 5.29 -2.71 6.20
N VAL A 67 5.00 -1.41 6.11
CA VAL A 67 3.69 -0.82 6.42
C VAL A 67 2.62 -1.37 5.49
N SER A 68 2.91 -1.46 4.20
CA SER A 68 1.93 -1.86 3.19
C SER A 68 1.45 -3.30 3.38
N LEU A 69 2.38 -4.23 3.67
CA LEU A 69 2.10 -5.64 3.94
C LEU A 69 1.27 -5.81 5.23
N ALA A 70 1.71 -5.22 6.34
CA ALA A 70 1.01 -5.30 7.62
C ALA A 70 -0.42 -4.75 7.52
N THR A 71 -0.59 -3.57 6.92
CA THR A 71 -1.89 -2.92 6.73
C THR A 71 -2.82 -3.78 5.86
N SER A 72 -2.29 -4.31 4.74
CA SER A 72 -3.08 -5.13 3.81
C SER A 72 -3.46 -6.48 4.41
N GLN A 73 -2.62 -7.06 5.27
CA GLN A 73 -2.92 -8.29 5.99
C GLN A 73 -4.06 -8.08 6.99
N VAL A 74 -4.02 -7.00 7.78
CA VAL A 74 -5.10 -6.66 8.73
C VAL A 74 -6.42 -6.38 8.01
N ASN A 75 -6.36 -5.64 6.90
CA ASN A 75 -7.54 -5.32 6.09
C ASN A 75 -8.05 -6.51 5.24
N GLY A 76 -7.34 -7.64 5.20
CA GLY A 76 -7.70 -8.80 4.40
C GLY A 76 -7.77 -8.51 2.90
N CYS A 77 -6.77 -7.80 2.36
CA CYS A 77 -6.76 -7.39 0.96
C CYS A 77 -5.76 -8.19 0.12
N ASP A 78 -6.23 -9.25 -0.54
CA ASP A 78 -5.39 -10.18 -1.33
C ASP A 78 -4.69 -9.50 -2.51
N TYR A 79 -5.38 -8.58 -3.21
CA TYR A 79 -4.79 -7.82 -4.31
C TYR A 79 -3.57 -7.01 -3.84
N CYS A 80 -3.72 -6.31 -2.73
CA CYS A 80 -2.64 -5.50 -2.17
C CYS A 80 -1.53 -6.39 -1.59
N LEU A 81 -1.85 -7.51 -0.95
CA LEU A 81 -0.85 -8.48 -0.51
C LEU A 81 -0.02 -9.02 -1.69
N ALA A 82 -0.65 -9.35 -2.82
CA ALA A 82 0.05 -9.80 -4.01
C ALA A 82 0.97 -8.73 -4.61
N ALA A 83 0.48 -7.49 -4.73
CA ALA A 83 1.27 -6.37 -5.21
C ALA A 83 2.49 -6.11 -4.31
N HIS A 84 2.27 -5.96 -3.00
CA HIS A 84 3.32 -5.59 -2.06
C HIS A 84 4.27 -6.74 -1.75
N THR A 85 3.86 -8.01 -1.91
CA THR A 85 4.80 -9.15 -1.87
C THR A 85 5.83 -9.05 -2.99
N LEU A 86 5.39 -8.73 -4.22
CA LEU A 86 6.29 -8.54 -5.34
C LEU A 86 7.26 -7.37 -5.12
N PHE A 87 6.75 -6.22 -4.65
CA PHE A 87 7.58 -5.03 -4.45
C PHE A 87 8.50 -5.15 -3.23
N ALA A 88 8.06 -5.80 -2.16
CA ALA A 88 8.91 -6.16 -1.01
C ALA A 88 10.10 -7.02 -1.43
N GLY A 89 9.88 -8.04 -2.26
CA GLY A 89 10.96 -8.87 -2.80
C GLY A 89 11.94 -8.05 -3.65
N LYS A 90 11.43 -7.15 -4.50
CA LYS A 90 12.27 -6.21 -5.28
C LYS A 90 13.05 -5.22 -4.40
N ALA A 91 12.50 -4.84 -3.26
CA ALA A 91 13.16 -3.99 -2.27
C ALA A 91 14.21 -4.74 -1.43
N GLY A 92 14.29 -6.06 -1.56
CA GLY A 92 15.30 -6.91 -0.91
C GLY A 92 14.81 -7.71 0.29
N LEU A 93 13.51 -7.72 0.60
CA LEU A 93 12.99 -8.59 1.66
C LEU A 93 12.99 -10.06 1.23
N SER A 94 13.41 -10.94 2.13
CA SER A 94 13.28 -12.39 1.93
C SER A 94 11.82 -12.82 2.02
N LYS A 95 11.52 -14.05 1.54
CA LYS A 95 10.17 -14.62 1.72
C LYS A 95 9.74 -14.67 3.19
N GLN A 96 10.68 -15.03 4.07
CA GLN A 96 10.42 -15.09 5.51
C GLN A 96 10.14 -13.70 6.08
N ASP A 97 10.92 -12.69 5.68
CA ASP A 97 10.70 -11.31 6.13
C ASP A 97 9.38 -10.74 5.63
N ILE A 98 8.94 -11.11 4.43
CA ILE A 98 7.63 -10.72 3.89
C ILE A 98 6.50 -11.32 4.75
N LEU A 99 6.61 -12.59 5.14
CA LEU A 99 5.63 -13.21 6.03
C LEU A 99 5.62 -12.54 7.41
N SER A 100 6.80 -12.32 8.01
CA SER A 100 6.91 -11.59 9.27
C SER A 100 6.34 -10.17 9.16
N ALA A 101 6.56 -9.49 8.04
CA ALA A 101 6.00 -8.16 7.79
C ALA A 101 4.47 -8.16 7.74
N ARG A 102 3.87 -9.14 7.06
CA ARG A 102 2.40 -9.30 7.01
C ARG A 102 1.81 -9.42 8.42
N HIS A 103 2.49 -10.13 9.32
CA HIS A 103 2.04 -10.29 10.69
C HIS A 103 2.46 -9.15 11.63
N GLY A 104 3.18 -8.14 11.15
CA GLY A 104 3.66 -7.03 11.97
C GLY A 104 4.82 -7.41 12.91
N GLU A 105 5.55 -8.47 12.57
CA GLU A 105 6.60 -9.11 13.39
C GLU A 105 8.01 -8.89 12.85
N LEU A 106 8.15 -8.32 11.65
CA LEU A 106 9.45 -8.07 11.03
C LEU A 106 10.29 -7.04 11.82
N ASN A 107 9.67 -5.91 12.20
CA ASN A 107 10.31 -4.82 12.91
C ASN A 107 9.25 -3.90 13.54
N ALA A 108 9.70 -2.92 14.31
CA ALA A 108 8.81 -1.98 15.02
C ALA A 108 7.93 -1.13 14.08
N ILE A 109 8.35 -0.86 12.84
CA ILE A 109 7.53 -0.15 11.84
C ILE A 109 6.35 -1.03 11.40
N ALA A 110 6.59 -2.32 11.14
CA ALA A 110 5.54 -3.27 10.81
C ALA A 110 4.57 -3.46 11.99
N THR A 111 5.10 -3.56 13.22
CA THR A 111 4.29 -3.62 14.44
C THR A 111 3.40 -2.39 14.59
N LEU A 112 3.97 -1.18 14.43
CA LEU A 112 3.23 0.07 14.54
C LEU A 112 2.14 0.18 13.47
N ALA A 113 2.44 -0.17 12.21
CA ALA A 113 1.46 -0.18 11.13
C ALA A 113 0.28 -1.12 11.41
N ARG A 114 0.57 -2.33 11.91
CA ARG A 114 -0.45 -3.29 12.33
C ARG A 114 -1.32 -2.71 13.44
N GLN A 115 -0.72 -2.17 14.49
CA GLN A 115 -1.44 -1.56 15.62
C GLN A 115 -2.33 -0.39 15.19
N ILE A 116 -1.82 0.51 14.34
CA ILE A 116 -2.61 1.63 13.79
C ILE A 116 -3.83 1.09 13.02
N THR A 117 -3.62 0.07 12.19
CA THR A 117 -4.68 -0.49 11.34
C THR A 117 -5.76 -1.19 12.18
N GLU A 118 -5.35 -2.07 13.11
CA GLU A 118 -6.28 -2.80 13.99
C GLU A 118 -7.09 -1.86 14.90
N SER A 119 -6.43 -0.86 15.48
CA SER A 119 -7.05 0.12 16.40
C SER A 119 -7.73 1.28 15.69
N ARG A 120 -7.64 1.38 14.36
CA ARG A 120 -8.08 2.55 13.57
C ARG A 120 -7.48 3.86 14.08
N GLY A 121 -6.21 3.81 14.47
CA GLY A 121 -5.44 4.96 14.98
C GLY A 121 -5.62 5.26 16.47
N HIS A 122 -6.46 4.52 17.20
CA HIS A 122 -6.62 4.65 18.65
C HIS A 122 -5.48 3.98 19.42
N LEU A 123 -4.25 4.45 19.20
CA LEU A 123 -3.07 3.95 19.91
C LEU A 123 -3.07 4.38 21.38
N THR A 124 -2.63 3.48 22.26
CA THR A 124 -2.42 3.81 23.67
C THR A 124 -1.12 4.61 23.86
N VAL A 125 -0.98 5.25 25.02
CA VAL A 125 0.25 5.97 25.40
C VAL A 125 1.44 5.01 25.41
N GLU A 126 1.24 3.78 25.86
CA GLU A 126 2.25 2.73 25.93
C GLU A 126 2.70 2.29 24.54
N GLN A 127 1.78 2.20 23.56
CA GLN A 127 2.13 1.86 22.18
C GLN A 127 2.99 2.93 21.52
N ILE A 128 2.64 4.21 21.72
CA ILE A 128 3.46 5.34 21.24
C ILE A 128 4.83 5.36 21.93
N ALA A 129 4.87 5.13 23.25
CA ALA A 129 6.12 5.05 23.99
C ALA A 129 7.01 3.88 23.53
N ALA A 130 6.42 2.72 23.24
CA ALA A 130 7.12 1.55 22.72
C ALA A 130 7.72 1.81 21.32
N ALA A 131 6.98 2.50 20.44
CA ALA A 131 7.49 2.91 19.12
C ALA A 131 8.73 3.82 19.26
N ARG A 132 8.67 4.80 20.15
CA ARG A 132 9.81 5.70 20.44
C ARG A 132 11.00 4.95 21.03
N ALA A 133 10.76 4.04 21.97
CA ALA A 133 11.81 3.21 22.55
C ALA A 133 12.49 2.30 21.51
N ALA A 134 11.78 1.92 20.44
CA ALA A 134 12.32 1.20 19.29
C ALA A 134 13.02 2.10 18.25
N GLY A 135 13.19 3.40 18.54
CA GLY A 135 13.88 4.35 17.67
C GLY A 135 13.00 4.96 16.57
N ILE A 136 11.67 4.84 16.66
CA ILE A 136 10.73 5.51 15.76
C ILE A 136 10.41 6.89 16.35
N ASP A 137 11.03 7.93 15.79
CA ASP A 137 10.74 9.30 16.20
C ASP A 137 9.35 9.77 15.76
N ASP A 138 8.93 10.94 16.26
CA ASP A 138 7.61 11.49 15.95
C ASP A 138 7.39 11.71 14.46
N GLY A 139 8.44 12.08 13.71
CA GLY A 139 8.38 12.24 12.25
C GLY A 139 8.02 10.93 11.56
N LYS A 140 8.76 9.85 11.87
CA LYS A 140 8.48 8.51 11.34
C LYS A 140 7.11 7.98 11.76
N ILE A 141 6.64 8.27 12.98
CA ILE A 141 5.28 7.91 13.41
C ILE A 141 4.23 8.52 12.48
N ILE A 142 4.36 9.82 12.17
CA ILE A 142 3.46 10.51 11.24
C ILE A 142 3.57 9.93 9.81
N GLU A 143 4.78 9.61 9.36
CA GLU A 143 4.99 8.97 8.05
C GLU A 143 4.30 7.60 7.98
N VAL A 144 4.42 6.75 9.02
CA VAL A 144 3.73 5.45 9.08
C VAL A 144 2.21 5.63 9.02
N ILE A 145 1.65 6.58 9.78
CA ILE A 145 0.20 6.88 9.73
C ILE A 145 -0.23 7.27 8.31
N ALA A 146 0.54 8.12 7.64
CA ALA A 146 0.23 8.55 6.27
C ALA A 146 0.30 7.39 5.25
N HIS A 147 1.28 6.49 5.41
CA HIS A 147 1.37 5.27 4.62
C HIS A 147 0.19 4.32 4.89
N VAL A 148 -0.20 4.11 6.15
CA VAL A 148 -1.39 3.30 6.52
C VAL A 148 -2.65 3.88 5.89
N ALA A 149 -2.86 5.20 5.94
CA ALA A 149 -4.02 5.84 5.35
C ALA A 149 -4.07 5.66 3.81
N SER A 150 -2.93 5.86 3.14
CA SER A 150 -2.82 5.65 1.70
C SER A 150 -3.05 4.19 1.30
N GLN A 151 -2.55 3.24 2.10
CA GLN A 151 -2.75 1.82 1.86
C GLN A 151 -4.19 1.39 2.12
N THR A 152 -4.82 1.97 3.14
CA THR A 152 -6.23 1.72 3.48
C THR A 152 -7.14 2.12 2.32
N LEU A 153 -6.86 3.23 1.62
CA LEU A 153 -7.61 3.63 0.42
C LEU A 153 -7.62 2.52 -0.64
N THR A 154 -6.46 1.96 -0.99
CA THR A 154 -6.38 0.92 -2.03
C THR A 154 -6.87 -0.43 -1.53
N ASN A 155 -6.67 -0.75 -0.25
CA ASN A 155 -7.24 -1.95 0.37
C ASN A 155 -8.77 -1.92 0.28
N TYR A 156 -9.39 -0.82 0.71
CA TYR A 156 -10.85 -0.68 0.69
C TYR A 156 -11.39 -0.66 -0.72
N LEU A 157 -10.72 0.02 -1.65
CA LEU A 157 -11.07 0.00 -3.06
C LEU A 157 -11.08 -1.45 -3.60
N ASN A 158 -9.96 -2.17 -3.44
CA ASN A 158 -9.83 -3.50 -4.02
C ASN A 158 -10.77 -4.52 -3.37
N ASN A 159 -11.02 -4.43 -2.06
CA ASN A 159 -11.97 -5.30 -1.37
C ASN A 159 -13.42 -4.99 -1.80
N ALA A 160 -13.77 -3.71 -1.93
CA ALA A 160 -15.11 -3.30 -2.35
C ALA A 160 -15.37 -3.67 -3.82
N VAL A 161 -14.37 -3.51 -4.68
CA VAL A 161 -14.46 -3.74 -6.13
C VAL A 161 -14.24 -5.21 -6.50
N LEU A 162 -13.55 -6.01 -5.66
CA LEU A 162 -13.05 -7.33 -6.04
C LEU A 162 -12.16 -7.26 -7.30
N THR A 163 -11.21 -6.33 -7.30
CA THR A 163 -10.28 -6.12 -8.41
C THR A 163 -9.53 -7.41 -8.74
N ASP A 164 -9.56 -7.81 -10.01
CA ASP A 164 -8.87 -9.02 -10.46
C ASP A 164 -7.35 -8.87 -10.29
N ILE A 165 -6.73 -9.84 -9.61
CA ILE A 165 -5.29 -9.85 -9.29
C ILE A 165 -4.47 -10.07 -10.56
N ASP A 166 -3.64 -9.09 -10.89
CA ASP A 166 -2.69 -9.10 -12.01
C ASP A 166 -1.23 -9.15 -11.56
N PHE A 167 -1.02 -9.75 -10.38
CA PHE A 167 0.27 -10.00 -9.75
C PHE A 167 0.48 -11.51 -9.52
N PRO A 168 1.73 -11.97 -9.29
CA PRO A 168 1.98 -13.35 -8.89
C PRO A 168 1.17 -13.75 -7.65
N ALA A 169 0.80 -15.03 -7.57
CA ALA A 169 0.15 -15.57 -6.39
C ALA A 169 1.05 -15.44 -5.16
N ILE A 170 0.43 -15.23 -4.00
CA ILE A 170 1.11 -15.16 -2.70
C ILE A 170 1.07 -16.51 -2.01
N ASP A 171 2.16 -16.84 -1.34
CA ASP A 171 2.19 -17.96 -0.39
C ASP A 171 1.28 -17.59 0.81
N ALA A 172 0.55 -18.58 1.35
CA ALA A 172 -0.38 -18.38 2.47
C ALA A 172 0.34 -17.82 3.71
#